data_AF-A0A967LUI9-F1
#
_entry.id   AF-A0A967LUI9-F1
#
_cell.length_a   1.000
_cell.length_b   1.000
_cell.length_c   1.000
_cell.angle_alpha   90.00
_cell.angle_beta   90.00
_cell.angle_gamma   90.00
#
_symmetry.space_group_name_H-M   'P 1'
#
loop_
_entity.id
_entity.type
_entity.pdbx_description
1 polymer ?
#
loop_
_entity_poly.entity_id
_entity_poly.type
_entity_poly.pdbx_seq_one_letter_code
_entity_poly.pdbx_strand_id
1 'polypeptide(L)'
;TLTATRARVADLPWVRGEVPEDATGSFRLALEPRPGDRTALRMTDLALSAPGSSATGSMVAILGGESPILESIDVRVDPLSLDLVEAFTGPLPYGGQVSGQIQGGGGEIEFDLRGELVTSAAAEPFVTDLTGQVRVTEAGVEIRTVTAGLDQVPLAALEALAPGLPLRGMVSGSIRMNGSPDAAPLTVDIRLEAGGGVITANGIVDLTGSTPSYDLSGRLAGVDLRQVTEPSVPPVQLHGEFELEGSGTDPTTADARLLARGAFTG
;
A
#
# COMPACT_ATOMS: atom_id res chain seq x y z
N THR A 1 0.19 -15.73 -32.94
CA THR A 1 0.84 -14.59 -32.27
C THR A 1 0.39 -13.31 -32.94
N LEU A 2 -0.19 -12.39 -32.19
CA LEU A 2 -0.55 -11.05 -32.62
C LEU A 2 0.53 -10.08 -32.12
N THR A 3 0.91 -9.09 -32.92
CA THR A 3 1.86 -8.05 -32.49
C THR A 3 1.15 -6.71 -32.58
N ALA A 4 1.10 -5.98 -31.47
CA ALA A 4 0.59 -4.62 -31.42
C ALA A 4 1.79 -3.67 -31.29
N THR A 5 1.99 -2.83 -32.31
CA THR A 5 3.11 -1.86 -32.32
C THR A 5 2.72 -0.55 -31.63
N ARG A 6 1.43 -0.19 -31.65
CA ARG A 6 0.83 0.93 -30.90
C ARG A 6 -0.69 0.74 -30.89
N ALA A 7 -1.25 0.40 -29.74
CA ALA A 7 -2.70 0.30 -29.53
C ALA A 7 -3.11 1.19 -28.36
N ARG A 8 -4.34 1.73 -28.39
CA ARG A 8 -4.93 2.35 -27.20
C ARG A 8 -5.29 1.24 -26.22
N VAL A 9 -4.96 1.42 -24.96
CA VAL A 9 -5.24 0.41 -23.93
C VAL A 9 -6.74 0.25 -23.71
N ALA A 10 -7.50 1.35 -23.82
CA ALA A 10 -8.97 1.34 -23.73
C ALA A 10 -9.67 0.53 -24.83
N ASP A 11 -9.02 0.30 -25.98
CA ASP A 11 -9.60 -0.49 -27.08
C ASP A 11 -9.42 -2.00 -26.89
N LEU A 12 -8.69 -2.44 -25.85
CA LEU A 12 -8.42 -3.85 -25.61
C LEU A 12 -9.63 -4.51 -24.94
N PRO A 13 -10.22 -5.57 -25.54
CA PRO A 13 -11.51 -6.13 -25.08
C PRO A 13 -11.45 -6.83 -23.72
N TRP A 14 -10.25 -7.00 -23.14
CA TRP A 14 -10.02 -7.61 -21.83
C TRP A 14 -9.68 -6.59 -20.74
N VAL A 15 -9.50 -5.31 -21.09
CA VAL A 15 -9.28 -4.25 -20.10
C VAL A 15 -10.64 -3.91 -19.48
N ARG A 16 -10.76 -4.11 -18.17
CA ARG A 16 -11.94 -3.75 -17.37
C ARG A 16 -11.51 -2.68 -16.38
N GLY A 17 -12.12 -1.49 -16.45
CA GLY A 17 -11.80 -0.34 -15.58
C GLY A 17 -11.71 0.96 -16.38
N GLU A 18 -11.70 2.09 -15.67
CA GLU A 18 -11.46 3.40 -16.27
C GLU A 18 -9.97 3.58 -16.55
N VAL A 19 -9.55 3.24 -17.76
CA VAL A 19 -8.19 3.51 -18.24
C VAL A 19 -8.19 4.84 -18.99
N PRO A 20 -7.19 5.73 -18.79
CA PRO A 20 -7.12 6.99 -19.52
C PRO A 20 -7.20 6.78 -21.03
N GLU A 21 -7.97 7.62 -21.73
CA GLU A 21 -8.13 7.54 -23.19
C GLU A 21 -6.78 7.66 -23.94
N ASP A 22 -5.83 8.36 -23.33
CA ASP A 22 -4.49 8.61 -23.86
C ASP A 22 -3.49 7.49 -23.56
N ALA A 23 -3.90 6.45 -22.83
CA ALA A 23 -3.05 5.31 -22.54
C ALA A 23 -2.79 4.52 -23.82
N THR A 24 -1.51 4.37 -24.17
CA THR A 24 -1.05 3.61 -25.33
C THR A 24 -0.10 2.51 -24.91
N GLY A 25 0.01 1.48 -25.74
CA GLY A 25 0.97 0.43 -25.50
C GLY A 25 1.35 -0.38 -26.72
N SER A 26 2.45 -1.11 -26.58
CA SER A 26 2.91 -2.13 -27.50
C SER A 26 3.16 -3.43 -26.75
N PHE A 27 2.95 -4.55 -27.42
CA PHE A 27 3.15 -5.89 -26.87
C PHE A 27 3.12 -6.94 -27.98
N ARG A 28 3.73 -8.10 -27.72
CA ARG A 28 3.50 -9.32 -28.48
C ARG A 28 2.59 -10.23 -27.68
N LEU A 29 1.50 -10.67 -28.31
CA LEU A 29 0.47 -11.50 -27.72
C LEU A 29 0.49 -12.89 -28.35
N ALA A 30 0.71 -13.93 -27.55
CA ALA A 30 0.45 -15.31 -27.95
C ALA A 30 -0.76 -15.84 -27.18
N LEU A 31 -1.67 -16.49 -27.91
CA LEU A 31 -2.82 -17.19 -27.35
C LEU A 31 -2.58 -18.68 -27.56
N GLU A 32 -2.54 -19.42 -26.47
CA GLU A 32 -2.26 -20.86 -26.47
C GLU A 32 -3.44 -21.60 -25.82
N PRO A 33 -4.16 -22.46 -26.55
CA PRO A 33 -5.20 -23.28 -25.95
C PRO A 33 -4.65 -24.15 -24.81
N ARG A 34 -5.41 -24.26 -23.73
CA ARG A 34 -5.13 -25.11 -22.57
C ARG A 34 -6.29 -26.09 -22.36
N PRO A 35 -6.07 -27.23 -21.67
CA PRO A 35 -7.15 -28.14 -21.33
C PRO A 35 -8.29 -27.46 -20.57
N GLY A 36 -9.53 -27.89 -20.82
CA GLY A 36 -10.73 -27.42 -20.10
C GLY A 36 -11.24 -26.05 -20.53
N ASP A 37 -11.32 -25.78 -21.84
CA ASP A 37 -11.78 -24.51 -22.44
C ASP A 37 -11.01 -23.26 -21.98
N ARG A 38 -9.79 -23.47 -21.50
CA ARG A 38 -8.90 -22.41 -21.05
C ARG A 38 -7.99 -21.94 -22.18
N THR A 39 -7.59 -20.67 -22.13
CA THR A 39 -6.62 -20.07 -23.05
C THR A 39 -5.56 -19.35 -22.26
N ALA A 40 -4.30 -19.72 -22.45
CA ALA A 40 -3.17 -18.96 -21.94
C ALA A 40 -2.93 -17.75 -22.84
N LEU A 41 -2.97 -16.57 -22.23
CA LEU A 41 -2.65 -15.28 -22.80
C LEU A 41 -1.24 -14.90 -22.34
N ARG A 42 -0.29 -14.93 -23.28
CA ARG A 42 1.11 -14.57 -23.04
C ARG A 42 1.41 -13.23 -23.68
N MET A 43 1.77 -12.24 -22.87
CA MET A 43 2.20 -10.92 -23.30
C MET A 43 3.70 -10.78 -23.05
N THR A 44 4.46 -10.53 -24.11
CA THR A 44 5.90 -10.22 -24.03
C THR A 44 6.19 -8.87 -24.65
N ASP A 45 7.34 -8.29 -24.31
CA ASP A 45 7.75 -6.97 -24.79
C ASP A 45 6.66 -5.92 -24.51
N LEU A 46 5.99 -6.07 -23.36
CA LEU A 46 4.97 -5.13 -22.92
C LEU A 46 5.66 -3.79 -22.68
N ALA A 47 5.12 -2.74 -23.30
CA ALA A 47 5.44 -1.37 -23.00
C ALA A 47 4.14 -0.57 -23.00
N LEU A 48 3.72 -0.13 -21.82
CA LEU A 48 2.54 0.71 -21.61
C LEU A 48 3.00 2.10 -21.23
N SER A 49 2.27 3.11 -21.72
CA SER A 49 2.48 4.51 -21.39
C SER A 49 1.12 5.20 -21.24
N ALA A 50 0.96 5.91 -20.13
CA ALA A 50 -0.16 6.78 -19.84
C ALA A 50 0.39 8.12 -19.31
N PRO A 51 -0.43 9.18 -19.20
CA PRO A 51 0.02 10.44 -18.61
C PRO A 51 0.65 10.21 -17.23
N GLY A 52 1.92 10.60 -17.07
CA GLY A 52 2.66 10.41 -15.82
C GLY A 52 2.92 8.94 -15.44
N SER A 53 2.83 7.99 -16.38
CA SER A 53 3.06 6.58 -16.07
C SER A 53 3.65 5.76 -17.21
N SER A 54 4.51 4.81 -16.87
CA SER A 54 5.00 3.78 -17.78
C SER A 54 5.17 2.43 -17.09
N ALA A 55 4.93 1.35 -17.84
CA ALA A 55 5.16 0.00 -17.37
C ALA A 55 5.74 -0.86 -18.50
N THR A 56 6.75 -1.67 -18.18
CA THR A 56 7.40 -2.56 -19.15
C THR A 56 7.56 -3.96 -18.59
N GLY A 57 7.52 -4.99 -19.43
CA GLY A 57 7.80 -6.35 -18.99
C GLY A 57 7.05 -7.45 -19.73
N SER A 58 6.61 -8.45 -18.98
CA SER A 58 5.88 -9.60 -19.51
C SER A 58 4.91 -10.17 -18.47
N MET A 59 3.87 -10.84 -18.97
CA MET A 59 2.91 -11.55 -18.13
C MET A 59 2.31 -12.74 -18.87
N VAL A 60 1.86 -13.72 -18.10
CA VAL A 60 1.06 -14.84 -18.59
C VAL A 60 -0.16 -14.99 -17.69
N ALA A 61 -1.34 -14.95 -18.30
CA ALA A 61 -2.61 -15.17 -17.63
C ALA A 61 -3.36 -16.34 -18.29
N ILE A 62 -4.05 -17.16 -17.51
CA ILE A 62 -4.93 -18.21 -18.03
C ILE A 62 -6.37 -17.71 -17.91
N LEU A 63 -7.05 -17.64 -19.05
CA LEU A 63 -8.44 -17.24 -19.18
C LEU A 63 -9.32 -18.48 -19.42
N GLY A 64 -10.65 -18.38 -19.23
CA GLY A 64 -11.60 -19.47 -19.51
C GLY A 64 -11.99 -20.33 -18.31
N GLY A 65 -12.18 -19.71 -17.14
CA GLY A 65 -12.72 -20.31 -15.91
C GLY A 65 -13.59 -19.31 -15.16
N GLU A 66 -13.90 -19.58 -13.88
CA GLU A 66 -14.64 -18.62 -13.03
C GLU A 66 -13.87 -17.31 -12.85
N SER A 67 -12.54 -17.40 -12.69
CA SER A 67 -11.64 -16.26 -12.55
C SER A 67 -10.37 -16.43 -13.39
N PRO A 68 -9.75 -15.33 -13.87
CA PRO A 68 -8.46 -15.38 -14.52
C PRO A 68 -7.37 -15.82 -13.53
N ILE A 69 -6.43 -16.66 -13.98
CA ILE A 69 -5.30 -17.10 -13.15
C ILE A 69 -4.04 -16.41 -13.66
N LEU A 70 -3.31 -15.73 -12.77
CA LEU A 70 -1.99 -15.22 -13.09
C LEU A 70 -0.96 -16.35 -13.01
N GLU A 71 -0.49 -16.81 -14.17
CA GLU A 71 0.54 -17.86 -14.27
C GLU A 71 1.92 -17.27 -13.97
N SER A 72 2.24 -16.10 -14.53
CA SER A 72 3.47 -15.38 -14.23
C SER A 72 3.35 -13.88 -14.51
N ILE A 73 4.14 -13.08 -13.80
CA ILE A 73 4.32 -11.65 -14.04
C ILE A 73 5.79 -11.27 -13.81
N ASP A 74 6.31 -10.39 -14.65
CA ASP A 74 7.58 -9.69 -14.44
C ASP A 74 7.46 -8.34 -15.12
N VAL A 75 7.11 -7.32 -14.32
CA VAL A 75 6.78 -5.97 -14.77
C VAL A 75 7.58 -4.97 -13.96
N ARG A 76 8.18 -3.99 -14.65
CA ARG A 76 8.77 -2.80 -14.07
C ARG A 76 7.87 -1.62 -14.34
N VAL A 77 7.53 -0.88 -13.28
CA VAL A 77 6.79 0.38 -13.34
C VAL A 77 7.75 1.53 -13.12
N ASP A 78 7.70 2.56 -13.96
CA ASP A 78 8.59 3.72 -13.85
C ASP A 78 8.06 4.97 -14.60
N PRO A 79 7.43 5.91 -13.89
CA PRO A 79 6.65 5.70 -12.67
C PRO A 79 5.25 5.12 -12.97
N LEU A 80 4.48 4.76 -11.95
CA LEU A 80 3.04 4.48 -12.03
C LEU A 80 2.31 5.45 -11.09
N SER A 81 1.42 6.27 -11.65
CA SER A 81 0.60 7.22 -10.89
C SER A 81 -0.42 6.47 -10.04
N LEU A 82 -0.58 6.90 -8.79
CA LEU A 82 -1.58 6.34 -7.88
C LEU A 82 -3.01 6.63 -8.34
N ASP A 83 -3.24 7.71 -9.09
CA ASP A 83 -4.55 8.00 -9.69
C ASP A 83 -5.03 6.87 -10.62
N LEU A 84 -4.09 6.17 -11.28
CA LEU A 84 -4.41 5.00 -12.11
C LEU A 84 -4.69 3.77 -11.27
N VAL A 85 -4.10 3.67 -10.09
CA VAL A 85 -4.32 2.57 -9.16
C VAL A 85 -5.70 2.70 -8.52
N GLU A 86 -6.11 3.92 -8.18
CA GLU A 86 -7.43 4.22 -7.60
C GLU A 86 -8.61 3.75 -8.46
N ALA A 87 -8.44 3.76 -9.79
CA ALA A 87 -9.44 3.24 -10.71
C ALA A 87 -9.75 1.74 -10.50
N PHE A 88 -8.84 1.00 -9.85
CA PHE A 88 -8.98 -0.43 -9.56
C PHE A 88 -9.15 -0.72 -8.07
N THR A 89 -8.52 0.06 -7.19
CA THR A 89 -8.54 -0.17 -5.74
C THR A 89 -9.59 0.65 -5.00
N GLY A 90 -10.17 1.67 -5.65
CA GLY A 90 -10.87 2.74 -4.97
C GLY A 90 -9.90 3.80 -4.42
N PRO A 91 -10.44 4.84 -3.75
CA PRO A 91 -9.66 6.00 -3.30
C PRO A 91 -8.54 5.59 -2.35
N LEU A 92 -7.36 6.17 -2.54
CA LEU A 92 -6.19 5.94 -1.71
C LEU A 92 -5.97 7.14 -0.77
N PRO A 93 -5.36 6.92 0.41
CA PRO A 93 -5.05 8.01 1.34
C PRO A 93 -3.95 8.94 0.83
N TYR A 94 -3.19 8.50 -0.18
CA TYR A 94 -2.05 9.20 -0.74
C TYR A 94 -2.19 9.31 -2.24
N GLY A 95 -1.86 10.48 -2.78
CA GLY A 95 -1.56 10.62 -4.20
C GLY A 95 -0.08 10.42 -4.48
N GLY A 96 0.33 10.62 -5.73
CA GLY A 96 1.73 10.57 -6.15
C GLY A 96 2.00 9.37 -7.05
N GLN A 97 3.18 8.79 -6.92
CA GLN A 97 3.64 7.79 -7.87
C GLN A 97 4.51 6.70 -7.23
N VAL A 98 4.54 5.53 -7.86
CA VAL A 98 5.37 4.40 -7.45
C VAL A 98 6.23 3.91 -8.61
N SER A 99 7.49 3.60 -8.35
CA SER A 99 8.40 2.98 -9.32
C SER A 99 9.00 1.71 -8.73
N GLY A 100 9.28 0.70 -9.53
CA GLY A 100 9.89 -0.53 -9.04
C GLY A 100 9.55 -1.77 -9.85
N GLN A 101 9.70 -2.94 -9.24
CA GLN A 101 9.49 -4.23 -9.89
C GLN A 101 8.38 -5.03 -9.20
N ILE A 102 7.59 -5.71 -10.02
CA ILE A 102 6.54 -6.63 -9.63
C ILE A 102 6.81 -7.93 -10.38
N GLN A 103 7.07 -9.01 -9.65
CA GLN A 103 7.40 -10.32 -10.23
C GLN A 103 6.65 -11.42 -9.52
N GLY A 104 6.39 -12.55 -10.18
CA GLY A 104 5.66 -13.63 -9.54
C GLY A 104 5.17 -14.70 -10.48
N GLY A 105 4.56 -15.73 -9.91
CA GLY A 105 3.94 -16.81 -10.65
C GLY A 105 3.17 -17.78 -9.76
N GLY A 106 2.23 -18.50 -10.36
CA GLY A 106 1.37 -19.43 -9.65
C GLY A 106 0.50 -18.76 -8.57
N GLY A 107 0.14 -17.49 -8.78
CA GLY A 107 -0.61 -16.66 -7.83
C GLY A 107 0.23 -15.98 -6.75
N GLU A 108 1.50 -16.35 -6.54
CA GLU A 108 2.39 -15.61 -5.63
C GLU A 108 3.04 -14.45 -6.39
N ILE A 109 2.95 -13.24 -5.83
CA ILE A 109 3.49 -12.00 -6.40
C ILE A 109 4.38 -11.35 -5.35
N GLU A 110 5.60 -11.05 -5.73
CA GLU A 110 6.55 -10.25 -4.99
C GLU A 110 6.68 -8.87 -5.62
N PHE A 111 6.90 -7.85 -4.79
CA PHE A 111 7.15 -6.51 -5.26
C PHE A 111 8.21 -5.80 -4.42
N ASP A 112 8.96 -4.94 -5.09
CA ASP A 112 9.93 -4.01 -4.53
C ASP A 112 9.71 -2.66 -5.22
N LEU A 113 9.06 -1.76 -4.51
CA LEU A 113 8.54 -0.50 -5.00
C LEU A 113 9.06 0.65 -4.15
N ARG A 114 9.31 1.79 -4.79
CA ARG A 114 9.61 3.06 -4.17
C ARG A 114 8.49 4.02 -4.49
N GLY A 115 7.79 4.49 -3.47
CA GLY A 115 6.69 5.45 -3.57
C GLY A 115 7.17 6.86 -3.28
N GLU A 116 6.93 7.79 -4.20
CA GLU A 116 6.99 9.23 -3.97
C GLU A 116 5.57 9.73 -3.77
N LEU A 117 5.21 9.91 -2.50
CA LEU A 117 3.84 10.11 -2.05
C LEU A 117 3.56 11.57 -1.72
N VAL A 118 2.33 11.99 -1.99
CA VAL A 118 1.83 13.33 -1.66
C VAL A 118 0.52 13.24 -0.88
N THR A 119 0.33 14.17 0.04
CA THR A 119 -0.92 14.35 0.79
C THR A 119 -1.08 15.81 1.17
N SER A 120 -2.31 16.27 1.34
CA SER A 120 -2.62 17.65 1.73
C SER A 120 -2.11 18.00 3.13
N ALA A 121 -1.90 17.00 3.99
CA ALA A 121 -1.39 17.19 5.34
C ALA A 121 0.13 17.46 5.40
N ALA A 122 0.87 17.16 4.32
CA ALA A 122 2.31 17.38 4.24
C ALA A 122 2.62 18.47 3.20
N ALA A 123 3.53 19.38 3.54
CA ALA A 123 3.90 20.48 2.64
C ALA A 123 4.72 20.00 1.43
N GLU A 124 5.51 18.94 1.60
CA GLU A 124 6.42 18.40 0.59
C GLU A 124 6.13 16.90 0.34
N PRO A 125 6.38 16.40 -0.88
CA PRO A 125 6.37 14.96 -1.15
C PRO A 125 7.36 14.22 -0.25
N PHE A 126 7.05 12.97 0.07
CA PHE A 126 7.92 12.12 0.87
C PHE A 126 8.10 10.76 0.20
N VAL A 127 9.20 10.10 0.53
CA VAL A 127 9.53 8.81 -0.07
C VAL A 127 9.32 7.68 0.91
N THR A 128 8.78 6.58 0.40
CA THR A 128 8.60 5.33 1.12
C THR A 128 9.08 4.16 0.28
N ASP A 129 9.68 3.17 0.93
CA ASP A 129 10.04 1.91 0.27
C ASP A 129 8.99 0.86 0.65
N LEU A 130 8.48 0.14 -0.34
CA LEU A 130 7.36 -0.80 -0.23
C LEU A 130 7.84 -2.14 -0.78
N THR A 131 8.07 -3.08 0.12
CA THR A 131 8.48 -4.45 -0.24
C THR A 131 7.43 -5.43 0.24
N GLY A 132 7.16 -6.46 -0.53
CA GLY A 132 6.15 -7.41 -0.11
C GLY A 132 5.97 -8.62 -0.98
N GLN A 133 5.18 -9.54 -0.45
CA GLN A 133 4.69 -10.72 -1.11
C GLN A 133 3.18 -10.85 -0.83
N VAL A 134 2.42 -11.06 -1.90
CA VAL A 134 0.98 -11.30 -1.86
C VAL A 134 0.65 -12.55 -2.65
N ARG A 135 -0.38 -13.26 -2.22
CA ARG A 135 -0.94 -14.41 -2.91
C ARG A 135 -2.30 -14.05 -3.44
N VAL A 136 -2.46 -14.12 -4.75
CA VAL A 136 -3.74 -13.97 -5.44
C VAL A 136 -4.41 -15.33 -5.49
N THR A 137 -5.59 -15.42 -4.89
CA THR A 137 -6.44 -16.62 -4.87
C THR A 137 -7.80 -16.30 -5.49
N GLU A 138 -8.63 -17.33 -5.68
CA GLU A 138 -10.02 -17.14 -6.09
C GLU A 138 -10.83 -16.35 -5.04
N ALA A 139 -10.46 -16.44 -3.76
CA ALA A 139 -11.11 -15.74 -2.66
C ALA A 139 -10.68 -14.26 -2.53
N GLY A 140 -9.70 -13.81 -3.32
CA GLY A 140 -9.13 -12.47 -3.24
C GLY A 140 -7.62 -12.49 -2.98
N VAL A 141 -7.12 -11.38 -2.44
CA VAL A 141 -5.69 -11.16 -2.16
C VAL A 141 -5.38 -11.50 -0.71
N GLU A 142 -4.38 -12.36 -0.50
CA GLU A 142 -3.81 -12.67 0.81
C GLU A 142 -2.42 -12.03 0.90
N ILE A 143 -2.24 -11.10 1.84
CA ILE A 143 -0.94 -10.50 2.11
C ILE A 143 -0.12 -11.49 2.94
N ARG A 144 0.96 -12.03 2.34
CA ARG A 144 1.94 -12.84 3.09
C ARG A 144 2.77 -11.93 3.99
N THR A 145 3.29 -10.87 3.40
CA THR A 145 4.03 -9.83 4.10
C THR A 145 4.06 -8.58 3.23
N VAL A 146 3.75 -7.43 3.78
CA VAL A 146 4.05 -6.13 3.18
C VAL A 146 4.77 -5.31 4.23
N THR A 147 5.92 -4.75 3.87
CA THR A 147 6.69 -3.84 4.71
C THR A 147 6.82 -2.50 4.01
N ALA A 148 6.29 -1.46 4.66
CA ALA A 148 6.53 -0.07 4.31
C ALA A 148 7.68 0.47 5.17
N GLY A 149 8.78 0.83 4.53
CA GLY A 149 9.91 1.55 5.11
C GLY A 149 9.70 3.05 5.02
N LEU A 150 9.92 3.72 6.13
CA LEU A 150 9.83 5.17 6.26
C LEU A 150 11.23 5.72 6.53
N ASP A 151 11.66 6.70 5.74
CA ASP A 151 12.90 7.42 5.96
C ASP A 151 12.64 8.93 6.00
N GLN A 152 12.73 9.51 7.20
CA GLN A 152 12.51 10.94 7.44
C GLN A 152 11.17 11.43 6.88
N VAL A 153 10.12 10.64 7.06
CA VAL A 153 8.77 10.97 6.60
C VAL A 153 8.16 12.01 7.55
N PRO A 154 7.55 13.09 7.06
CA PRO A 154 6.85 14.04 7.90
C PRO A 154 5.73 13.34 8.68
N LEU A 155 5.70 13.49 10.01
CA LEU A 155 4.64 12.89 10.84
C LEU A 155 3.25 13.39 10.46
N ALA A 156 3.14 14.62 9.96
CA ALA A 156 1.90 15.17 9.42
C ALA A 156 1.37 14.38 8.21
N ALA A 157 2.24 13.69 7.45
CA ALA A 157 1.79 12.83 6.36
C ALA A 157 0.97 11.62 6.84
N LEU A 158 1.09 11.23 8.12
CA LEU A 158 0.28 10.16 8.69
C LEU A 158 -1.16 10.59 9.00
N GLU A 159 -1.48 11.90 8.97
CA GLU A 159 -2.85 12.40 9.13
C GLU A 159 -3.79 11.88 8.03
N ALA A 160 -3.26 11.52 6.86
CA ALA A 160 -4.04 10.88 5.80
C ALA A 160 -4.61 9.52 6.21
N LEU A 161 -3.96 8.83 7.14
CA LEU A 161 -4.37 7.52 7.66
C LEU A 161 -5.16 7.64 8.97
N ALA A 162 -4.80 8.61 9.80
CA ALA A 162 -5.45 8.92 11.07
C ALA A 162 -5.64 10.44 11.19
N PRO A 163 -6.73 10.98 10.62
CA PRO A 163 -7.00 12.42 10.63
C PRO A 163 -6.97 13.03 12.03
N GLY A 164 -6.71 14.33 12.16
CA GLY A 164 -6.89 15.07 13.41
C GLY A 164 -5.89 14.79 14.54
N LEU A 165 -4.85 13.99 14.31
CA LEU A 165 -3.71 13.89 15.22
C LEU A 165 -2.75 15.07 14.98
N PRO A 166 -2.55 15.99 15.94
CA PRO A 166 -1.69 17.16 15.75
C PRO A 166 -0.21 16.76 15.86
N LEU A 167 0.29 16.08 14.84
CA LEU A 167 1.65 15.54 14.81
C LEU A 167 2.58 16.46 14.04
N ARG A 168 3.83 16.56 14.51
CA ARG A 168 4.89 17.30 13.82
C ARG A 168 6.21 16.56 13.86
N GLY A 169 7.18 17.03 13.09
CA GLY A 169 8.50 16.42 13.02
C GLY A 169 8.57 15.30 12.00
N MET A 170 9.58 14.44 12.14
CA MET A 170 9.88 13.36 11.20
C MET A 170 9.82 12.01 11.90
N VAL A 171 9.51 10.98 11.11
CA VAL A 171 9.53 9.58 11.52
C VAL A 171 10.33 8.75 10.55
N SER A 172 11.16 7.85 11.08
CA SER A 172 11.79 6.77 10.33
C SER A 172 11.36 5.43 10.92
N GLY A 173 11.44 4.34 10.16
CA GLY A 173 11.15 3.01 10.67
C GLY A 173 10.45 2.10 9.67
N SER A 174 9.66 1.16 10.17
CA SER A 174 8.96 0.18 9.33
C SER A 174 7.59 -0.18 9.88
N ILE A 175 6.64 -0.36 8.97
CA ILE A 175 5.31 -0.91 9.23
C ILE A 175 5.19 -2.21 8.44
N ARG A 176 4.92 -3.32 9.11
CA ARG A 176 4.69 -4.63 8.49
C ARG A 176 3.24 -5.03 8.65
N MET A 177 2.67 -5.62 7.59
CA MET A 177 1.30 -6.11 7.55
C MET A 177 1.24 -7.52 6.95
N ASN A 178 0.33 -8.35 7.46
CA ASN A 178 0.03 -9.69 6.94
C ASN A 178 -1.42 -10.09 7.22
N GLY A 179 -2.01 -10.90 6.34
CA GLY A 179 -3.44 -11.28 6.38
C GLY A 179 -4.18 -10.89 5.10
N SER A 180 -5.49 -11.10 5.04
CA SER A 180 -6.28 -10.68 3.87
C SER A 180 -7.01 -9.36 4.17
N PRO A 181 -6.99 -8.36 3.28
CA PRO A 181 -7.77 -7.14 3.49
C PRO A 181 -9.27 -7.41 3.60
N ASP A 182 -9.76 -8.45 2.92
CA ASP A 182 -11.18 -8.84 2.89
C ASP A 182 -11.55 -9.83 4.00
N ALA A 183 -10.60 -10.20 4.87
CA ALA A 183 -10.86 -11.09 6.00
C ALA A 183 -10.08 -10.69 7.25
N ALA A 184 -10.78 -10.56 8.37
CA ALA A 184 -10.13 -10.29 9.65
C ALA A 184 -9.51 -11.55 10.27
N PRO A 185 -8.41 -11.43 11.03
CA PRO A 185 -7.67 -10.19 11.29
C PRO A 185 -6.53 -9.92 10.29
N LEU A 186 -6.33 -8.65 9.94
CA LEU A 186 -5.06 -8.16 9.37
C LEU A 186 -4.10 -7.85 10.52
N THR A 187 -2.97 -8.55 10.59
CA THR A 187 -1.96 -8.29 11.61
C THR A 187 -1.07 -7.14 11.18
N VAL A 188 -0.72 -6.27 12.12
CA VAL A 188 0.17 -5.13 11.90
C VAL A 188 1.26 -5.11 12.96
N ASP A 189 2.51 -4.94 12.54
CA ASP A 189 3.69 -4.74 13.39
C ASP A 189 4.38 -3.43 13.01
N ILE A 190 4.53 -2.54 13.97
CA ILE A 190 5.01 -1.17 13.79
C ILE A 190 6.27 -0.98 14.63
N ARG A 191 7.33 -0.46 14.02
CA ARG A 191 8.51 0.03 14.71
C ARG A 191 8.92 1.36 14.08
N LEU A 192 8.78 2.43 14.84
CA LEU A 192 9.03 3.80 14.40
C LEU A 192 10.02 4.48 15.34
N GLU A 193 10.78 5.41 14.79
CA GLU A 193 11.73 6.28 15.48
C GLU A 193 11.29 7.72 15.22
N ALA A 194 10.91 8.40 16.30
CA ALA A 194 10.36 9.75 16.25
C ALA A 194 10.72 10.51 17.53
N GLY A 195 11.01 11.80 17.40
CA GLY A 195 11.36 12.66 18.54
C GLY A 195 12.54 12.16 19.37
N GLY A 196 13.50 11.47 18.74
CA GLY A 196 14.66 10.87 19.41
C GLY A 196 14.36 9.59 20.20
N GLY A 197 13.12 9.09 20.18
CA GLY A 197 12.69 7.87 20.85
C GLY A 197 12.22 6.78 19.88
N VAL A 198 11.81 5.64 20.46
CA VAL A 198 11.28 4.49 19.71
C VAL A 198 9.83 4.24 20.09
N ILE A 199 9.00 3.99 19.09
CA ILE A 199 7.61 3.61 19.19
C ILE A 199 7.48 2.21 18.59
N THR A 200 7.01 1.25 19.36
CA THR A 200 6.68 -0.09 18.86
C THR A 200 5.22 -0.36 19.10
N ALA A 201 4.50 -0.89 18.12
CA ALA A 201 3.13 -1.34 18.29
C ALA A 201 2.89 -2.62 17.50
N ASN A 202 2.02 -3.48 18.00
CA ASN A 202 1.58 -4.67 17.31
C ASN A 202 0.11 -4.92 17.61
N GLY A 203 -0.60 -5.50 16.66
CA GLY A 203 -2.01 -5.83 16.88
C GLY A 203 -2.71 -6.24 15.61
N ILE A 204 -4.02 -6.09 15.64
CA ILE A 204 -4.91 -6.49 14.55
C ILE A 204 -5.78 -5.34 14.10
N VAL A 205 -6.09 -5.34 12.82
CA VAL A 205 -7.01 -4.43 12.16
C VAL A 205 -8.04 -5.26 11.39
N ASP A 206 -9.30 -4.88 11.48
CA ASP A 206 -10.40 -5.42 10.68
C ASP A 206 -10.86 -4.36 9.70
N LEU A 207 -10.71 -4.64 8.40
CA LEU A 207 -11.09 -3.77 7.28
C LEU A 207 -12.37 -4.25 6.58
N THR A 208 -13.03 -5.30 7.08
CA THR A 208 -14.19 -5.93 6.40
C THR A 208 -15.48 -5.12 6.53
N GLY A 209 -15.57 -4.27 7.55
CA GLY A 209 -16.69 -3.36 7.77
C GLY A 209 -16.52 -2.01 7.06
N SER A 210 -17.62 -1.26 6.94
CA SER A 210 -17.59 0.14 6.46
C SER A 210 -16.78 1.08 7.36
N THR A 211 -16.48 0.65 8.58
CA THR A 211 -15.70 1.37 9.57
C THR A 211 -14.63 0.40 10.08
N PRO A 212 -13.34 0.67 9.84
CA PRO A 212 -12.26 -0.16 10.33
C PRO A 212 -12.29 -0.31 11.85
N SER A 213 -12.01 -1.50 12.38
CA SER A 213 -11.77 -1.69 13.82
C SER A 213 -10.35 -2.13 14.10
N TYR A 214 -9.83 -1.83 15.28
CA TYR A 214 -8.45 -2.09 15.64
C TYR A 214 -8.30 -2.44 17.12
N ASP A 215 -7.34 -3.32 17.40
CA ASP A 215 -6.85 -3.65 18.73
C ASP A 215 -5.32 -3.71 18.64
N LEU A 216 -4.67 -2.68 19.18
CA LEU A 216 -3.23 -2.46 19.12
C LEU A 216 -2.67 -2.35 20.54
N SER A 217 -1.51 -2.97 20.75
CA SER A 217 -0.72 -2.80 21.96
C SER A 217 0.66 -2.29 21.59
N GLY A 218 1.27 -1.48 22.44
CA GLY A 218 2.55 -0.87 22.10
C GLY A 218 3.33 -0.30 23.27
N ARG A 219 4.52 0.20 22.94
CA ARG A 219 5.47 0.80 23.86
C ARG A 219 6.09 2.04 23.25
N LEU A 220 6.30 3.03 24.10
CA LEU A 220 6.98 4.29 23.85
C LEU A 220 8.23 4.31 24.71
N ALA A 221 9.39 4.60 24.11
CA ALA A 221 10.66 4.67 24.81
C ALA A 221 11.40 5.95 24.43
N GLY A 222 11.39 6.94 25.33
CA GLY A 222 12.21 8.14 25.21
C GLY A 222 11.72 9.14 24.18
N VAL A 223 10.43 9.15 23.87
CA VAL A 223 9.87 10.04 22.85
C VAL A 223 9.79 11.46 23.41
N ASP A 224 10.56 12.41 22.84
CA ASP A 224 10.44 13.83 23.19
C ASP A 224 9.14 14.39 22.59
N LEU A 225 8.13 14.60 23.44
CA LEU A 225 6.82 15.06 22.99
C LEU A 225 6.88 16.41 22.28
N ARG A 226 7.86 17.27 22.60
CA ARG A 226 8.04 18.52 21.87
C ARG A 226 8.36 18.30 20.41
N GLN A 227 8.99 17.20 20.05
CA GLN A 227 9.39 16.95 18.68
C GLN A 227 8.27 16.29 17.86
N VAL A 228 7.23 15.77 18.51
CA VAL A 228 6.20 14.94 17.85
C VAL A 228 4.78 15.49 17.96
N THR A 229 4.48 16.45 18.85
CA THR A 229 3.11 17.00 19.03
C THR A 229 3.03 18.51 18.84
N GLU A 230 1.85 18.98 18.45
CA GLU A 230 1.41 20.39 18.53
C GLU A 230 0.17 20.56 19.43
N PRO A 231 0.06 21.66 20.23
CA PRO A 231 1.06 22.71 20.42
C PRO A 231 2.26 22.24 21.26
N SER A 232 3.31 23.07 21.33
CA SER A 232 4.52 22.75 22.10
C SER A 232 4.21 22.45 23.56
N VAL A 233 4.61 21.27 24.01
CA VAL A 233 4.49 20.81 25.41
C VAL A 233 5.80 21.02 26.19
N PRO A 234 5.84 20.82 27.53
CA PRO A 234 7.09 20.82 28.30
C PRO A 234 8.13 19.82 27.76
N PRO A 235 9.44 20.03 28.02
CA PRO A 235 10.52 19.17 27.56
C PRO A 235 10.58 17.87 28.35
N VAL A 236 9.62 16.99 28.10
CA VAL A 236 9.52 15.68 28.75
C VAL A 236 9.64 14.57 27.72
N GLN A 237 10.36 13.53 28.12
CA GLN A 237 10.41 12.26 27.41
C GLN A 237 9.29 11.36 27.93
N LEU A 238 8.54 10.77 27.01
CA LEU A 238 7.50 9.81 27.32
C LEU A 238 8.07 8.39 27.26
N HIS A 239 7.90 7.67 28.37
CA HIS A 239 8.14 6.24 28.46
C HIS A 239 6.86 5.57 28.93
N GLY A 240 6.41 4.53 28.23
CA GLY A 240 5.19 3.85 28.65
C GLY A 240 4.74 2.76 27.70
N GLU A 241 3.67 2.11 28.10
CA GLU A 241 2.94 1.13 27.32
C GLU A 241 1.54 1.65 27.06
N PHE A 242 0.98 1.28 25.91
CA PHE A 242 -0.37 1.65 25.55
C PHE A 242 -1.13 0.47 24.95
N GLU A 243 -2.43 0.48 25.17
CA GLU A 243 -3.43 -0.37 24.52
C GLU A 243 -4.44 0.57 23.86
N LEU A 244 -4.70 0.35 22.58
CA LEU A 244 -5.61 1.12 21.77
C LEU A 244 -6.60 0.16 21.11
N GLU A 245 -7.85 0.25 21.53
CA GLU A 245 -8.95 -0.56 21.02
C GLU A 245 -10.02 0.40 20.47
N GLY A 246 -10.55 0.16 19.29
CA GLY A 246 -11.57 1.06 18.76
C GLY A 246 -12.04 0.77 17.34
N SER A 247 -12.84 1.69 16.83
CA SER A 247 -13.32 1.70 15.46
C SER A 247 -13.36 3.12 14.88
N GLY A 248 -13.09 3.22 13.59
CA GLY A 248 -12.98 4.49 12.87
C GLY A 248 -11.61 5.14 13.02
N THR A 249 -11.14 5.77 11.95
CA THR A 249 -9.84 6.45 11.90
C THR A 249 -9.94 7.97 12.09
N ASP A 250 -11.12 8.56 11.88
CA ASP A 250 -11.38 9.98 12.12
C ASP A 250 -11.71 10.22 13.60
N PRO A 251 -10.90 10.97 14.36
CA PRO A 251 -11.06 11.15 15.80
C PRO A 251 -12.34 11.89 16.18
N THR A 252 -13.00 12.58 15.24
CA THR A 252 -14.29 13.22 15.50
C THR A 252 -15.46 12.25 15.52
N THR A 253 -15.31 11.08 14.87
CA THR A 253 -16.35 10.05 14.74
C THR A 253 -15.92 8.68 15.27
N ALA A 254 -14.64 8.50 15.56
CA ALA A 254 -14.08 7.26 16.07
C ALA A 254 -14.59 6.97 17.49
N ASP A 255 -14.87 5.69 17.73
CA ASP A 255 -15.10 5.15 19.07
C ASP A 255 -13.84 4.39 19.48
N ALA A 256 -13.00 5.03 20.28
CA ALA A 256 -11.68 4.53 20.65
C ALA A 256 -11.41 4.65 22.14
N ARG A 257 -10.84 3.58 22.70
CA ARG A 257 -10.39 3.48 24.08
C ARG A 257 -8.87 3.33 24.10
N LEU A 258 -8.20 4.37 24.62
CA LEU A 258 -6.77 4.36 24.87
C LEU A 258 -6.51 4.14 26.36
N LEU A 259 -5.82 3.06 26.70
CA LEU A 259 -5.18 2.89 28.00
C LEU A 259 -3.69 3.14 27.84
N ALA A 260 -3.16 4.16 28.50
CA ALA A 260 -1.73 4.42 28.53
C ALA A 260 -1.21 4.37 29.97
N ARG A 261 -0.09 3.69 30.19
CA ARG A 261 0.62 3.65 31.47
C ARG A 261 2.06 4.02 31.23
N GLY A 262 2.53 5.05 31.90
CA GLY A 262 3.88 5.55 31.65
C GLY A 262 4.35 6.57 32.67
N ALA A 263 5.57 7.03 32.44
CA ALA A 263 6.20 8.09 33.19
C ALA A 263 6.74 9.15 32.21
N PHE A 264 6.75 10.38 32.69
CA PHE A 264 7.47 11.48 32.06
C PHE A 264 8.82 11.63 32.76
N THR A 265 9.89 11.72 31.98
CA THR A 265 11.23 12.03 32.48
C THR A 265 11.70 13.33 31.82
N GLY A 266 12.16 14.29 32.62
CA GLY A 266 12.58 15.61 32.15
C GLY A 266 13.27 16.41 33.25
#